data_AF-A0A5S3WI51-F1
#
_entry.id   AF-A0A5S3WI51-F1
#
_cell.length_a   1.000
_cell.length_b   1.000
_cell.length_c   1.000
_cell.angle_alpha   90.00
_cell.angle_beta   90.00
_cell.angle_gamma   90.00
#
_symmetry.space_group_name_H-M   'P 1'
#
loop_
_entity.id
_entity.type
_entity.pdbx_description
1 polymer ?
#
loop_
_entity_poly.entity_id
_entity_poly.type
_entity_poly.pdbx_seq_one_letter_code
_entity_poly.pdbx_strand_id
1 'polypeptide(L)' 'MYKFNLNLKFSDVFIPILLWQLVVVMTFGIALPFFLLYLIKLVLNNLTVKKYSISDRLN' A
#
# COMPACT_ATOMS: atom_id res chain seq x y z
N MET A 1 17.30 -15.88 1.41
CA MET A 1 17.02 -14.57 2.05
C MET A 1 15.84 -13.92 1.36
N TYR A 2 14.75 -13.66 2.07
CA TYR A 2 13.60 -12.93 1.52
C TYR A 2 13.88 -11.42 1.59
N LYS A 3 13.87 -10.72 0.45
CA LYS A 3 13.93 -9.25 0.44
C LYS A 3 12.52 -8.71 0.24
N PHE A 4 12.00 -8.03 1.26
CA PHE A 4 10.78 -7.25 1.12
C PHE A 4 11.11 -6.01 0.30
N ASN A 5 10.65 -5.97 -0.95
CA ASN A 5 10.74 -4.77 -1.78
C ASN A 5 9.37 -4.10 -1.77
N LEU A 6 9.29 -2.97 -1.08
CA LEU A 6 8.11 -2.13 -1.05
C LEU A 6 8.14 -1.21 -2.27
N ASN A 7 7.47 -1.59 -3.36
CA ASN A 7 7.41 -0.77 -4.57
C ASN A 7 6.23 0.22 -4.48
N LEU A 8 6.24 1.08 -3.46
CA LEU A 8 5.23 2.12 -3.30
C LEU A 8 5.64 3.36 -4.11
N LYS A 9 4.99 3.56 -5.24
CA LYS A 9 5.05 4.85 -5.93
C LYS A 9 4.20 5.86 -5.16
N PHE A 10 4.82 6.92 -4.66
CA PHE A 10 4.14 7.98 -3.92
C PHE A 10 2.92 8.55 -4.68
N SER A 11 3.02 8.67 -6.01
CA SER A 11 1.92 9.12 -6.88
C SER A 11 0.66 8.26 -6.73
N ASP A 12 0.82 6.94 -6.63
CA ASP A 12 -0.30 5.98 -6.58
C ASP A 12 -0.99 5.97 -5.21
N VAL A 13 -0.30 6.46 -4.18
CA VAL A 13 -0.78 6.54 -2.79
C VAL A 13 -1.39 7.90 -2.47
N PHE A 14 -0.87 8.97 -3.09
CA PHE A 14 -1.27 10.35 -2.81
C PHE A 14 -2.74 10.64 -3.19
N ILE A 15 -3.15 10.24 -4.39
CA ILE A 15 -4.52 10.44 -4.90
C ILE A 15 -5.57 9.76 -4.00
N PRO A 16 -5.46 8.46 -3.66
CA PRO A 16 -6.48 7.82 -2.84
C PRO A 16 -6.51 8.35 -1.40
N ILE A 17 -5.38 8.77 -0.84
CA ILE A 17 -5.33 9.41 0.49
C ILE A 17 -6.11 10.73 0.48
N LEU A 18 -5.94 11.55 -0.56
CA LEU A 18 -6.69 12.80 -0.75
C LEU A 18 -8.20 12.54 -0.85
N LEU A 19 -8.59 11.52 -1.61
CA LEU A 19 -10.00 11.12 -1.76
C LEU A 19 -10.60 10.69 -0.42
N TRP A 20 -9.87 9.85 0.34
CA TRP A 20 -10.31 9.40 1.66
C TRP A 20 -10.38 10.54 2.67
N GLN A 21 -9.45 11.49 2.64
CA GLN A 21 -9.54 12.68 3.49
C GLN A 21 -10.84 13.45 3.25
N LEU A 22 -11.24 13.61 1.98
CA LEU A 22 -12.46 14.32 1.62
C LEU A 22 -13.72 13.59 2.15
N VAL A 23 -13.74 12.27 2.07
CA VAL A 23 -14.83 11.44 2.63
C VAL A 23 -14.85 11.50 4.16
N VAL A 24 -13.69 11.43 4.82
CA VAL A 24 -13.57 11.54 6.28
C VAL A 24 -14.09 12.90 6.75
N VAL A 25 -13.76 13.98 6.06
CA VAL A 25 -14.25 15.32 6.38
C VAL A 25 -15.76 15.42 6.15
N MET A 26 -16.28 14.93 5.02
CA MET A 26 -17.74 14.93 4.75
C MET A 26 -18.54 14.11 5.77
N THR A 27 -17.97 13.04 6.30
CA THR A 27 -18.64 12.15 7.25
C THR A 27 -18.36 12.51 8.71
N PHE A 28 -17.74 13.67 8.99
CA PHE A 28 -17.33 14.08 10.33
C PHE A 28 -16.50 13.02 11.08
N GLY A 29 -15.65 12.28 10.37
CA GLY A 29 -14.78 11.26 10.97
C GLY A 29 -15.36 9.85 11.01
N ILE A 30 -16.62 9.62 10.64
CA ILE A 30 -17.23 8.28 10.69
C ILE A 30 -16.55 7.30 9.70
N ALA A 31 -15.98 7.81 8.60
CA ALA A 31 -15.26 7.00 7.62
C ALA A 31 -13.83 6.59 8.04
N LEU A 32 -13.30 7.07 9.17
CA LEU A 32 -11.95 6.74 9.67
C LEU A 32 -11.65 5.23 9.79
N PRO A 33 -12.50 4.39 10.41
CA PRO A 33 -12.23 2.95 10.47
C PRO A 33 -12.14 2.30 9.09
N PHE A 34 -12.93 2.77 8.12
CA PHE A 34 -12.88 2.27 6.74
C PHE A 34 -11.59 2.71 6.03
N PHE A 35 -11.12 3.94 6.30
CA PHE A 35 -9.85 4.43 5.80
C PHE A 35 -8.66 3.59 6.29
N LEU A 36 -8.65 3.19 7.57
CA LEU A 36 -7.61 2.32 8.12
C LEU A 36 -7.55 0.96 7.40
N LEU A 37 -8.71 0.34 7.15
CA LEU A 37 -8.79 -0.93 6.41
C LEU A 37 -8.27 -0.78 4.98
N TYR A 38 -8.55 0.37 4.35
CA TYR A 38 -8.02 0.69 3.04
C TYR A 38 -6.50 0.82 3.05
N LEU A 39 -5.91 1.53 4.02
CA LEU A 39 -4.46 1.67 4.16
C LEU A 39 -3.77 0.31 4.36
N ILE A 40 -4.33 -0.56 5.19
CA ILE A 40 -3.79 -1.91 5.40
C ILE A 40 -3.81 -2.70 4.09
N LYS A 41 -4.93 -2.68 3.34
CA LYS A 41 -5.01 -3.30 2.02
C LYS A 41 -4.02 -2.71 1.03
N LEU A 42 -3.84 -1.40 1.02
CA LEU A 42 -2.90 -0.71 0.15
C LEU A 42 -1.47 -1.17 0.42
N VAL A 43 -1.04 -1.21 1.68
CA VAL A 43 0.28 -1.68 2.08
C VAL A 43 0.47 -3.14 1.69
N LEU A 44 -0.51 -4.00 1.96
CA LEU A 44 -0.44 -5.43 1.65
C LEU A 44 -0.38 -5.70 0.14
N ASN A 45 -1.14 -4.95 -0.66
CA ASN A 45 -1.17 -5.13 -2.11
C ASN A 45 0.12 -4.66 -2.79
N ASN A 46 0.79 -3.65 -2.22
CA ASN A 46 2.07 -3.15 -2.71
C ASN A 46 3.28 -3.88 -2.12
N LEU A 47 3.07 -4.72 -1.09
CA LEU A 47 4.08 -5.63 -0.56
C LEU A 47 4.29 -6.78 -1.57
N THR A 48 5.19 -6.57 -2.52
CA THR A 48 5.61 -7.64 -3.43
C THR A 48 6.70 -8.48 -2.75
N VAL A 49 6.35 -9.72 -2.40
CA VAL A 49 7.33 -10.70 -1.90
C VAL A 49 8.04 -11.33 -3.10
N LYS A 50 9.19 -10.79 -3.50
CA LYS A 50 10.05 -11.46 -4.48
C LYS A 50 10.80 -12.61 -3.80
N LYS A 51 10.51 -13.86 -4.22
CA LYS A 51 11.33 -15.02 -3.89
C LYS A 51 12.68 -14.88 -4.60
N TYR A 52 13.77 -14.79 -3.84
CA TYR A 52 15.12 -14.85 -4.40
C TYR A 52 15.40 -16.30 -4.78
N SER A 53 15.25 -16.64 -6.06
CA SER A 53 15.70 -17.92 -6.59
C SER A 53 17.20 -17.85 -6.83
N ILE A 54 17.95 -18.84 -6.35
CA ILE A 54 19.42 -18.93 -6.45
C ILE A 54 19.87 -19.01 -7.94
N SER A 55 18.94 -19.24 -8.86
CA SER A 55 19.13 -19.27 -10.32
C SER A 55 19.72 -17.98 -10.92
N ASP A 56 19.56 -16.81 -10.29
CA ASP A 56 20.10 -15.53 -10.78
C ASP A 56 21.61 -15.33 -10.50
N ARG A 57 22.26 -16.27 -9.78
CA ARG A 57 23.72 -16.22 -9.54
C ARG A 57 24.53 -17.00 -10.58
N LEU A 58 23.87 -17.70 -11.51
CA LEU A 58 24.47 -18.64 -12.47
C LEU A 58 24.40 -18.16 -13.93
N ASN A 59 24.01 -16.90 -14.17
CA ASN A 59 24.06 -16.24 -15.50
C ASN A 59 24.84 -14.93 -15.39
#